data_AF-A0A7S1E7R4-F1
#
_entry.id   AF-A0A7S1E7R4-F1
#
_cell.length_a   1.000
_cell.length_b   1.000
_cell.length_c   1.000
_cell.angle_alpha   90.00
_cell.angle_beta   90.00
_cell.angle_gamma   90.00
#
_symmetry.space_group_name_H-M   'P 1'
#
loop_
_entity.id
_entity.type
_entity.pdbx_description
1 polymer ?
#
loop_
_entity_poly.entity_id
_entity_poly.type
_entity_poly.pdbx_seq_one_letter_code
_entity_poly.pdbx_strand_id
1 'polypeptide(L)'
;TGDGTTSTVLLCGELLRQTERYASEGLHPRVLVDGMELARDATLKFLQRDTFTVSREMDTDLLTSVARTSLSTKLDPSVTPTLVKAVVQSIQCVRPDTDDEPIDLHRVELITMERKLGTDSRFVNGLVLD
;
A
#
# COMPACT_ATOMS: atom_id res chain seq x y z
N THR A 1 -0.66 2.84 6.59
CA THR A 1 -0.42 2.88 5.12
C THR A 1 0.99 2.36 4.87
N GLY A 2 1.15 1.30 4.06
CA GLY A 2 2.45 0.62 3.88
C GLY A 2 2.90 0.44 2.43
N ASP A 3 2.14 0.92 1.46
CA ASP A 3 2.47 0.87 0.03
C ASP A 3 2.64 2.28 -0.53
N GLY A 4 3.37 2.42 -1.65
CA GLY A 4 3.58 3.70 -2.32
C GLY A 4 4.72 4.57 -1.76
N THR A 5 5.60 4.03 -0.92
CA THR A 5 6.76 4.77 -0.35
C THR A 5 7.65 5.38 -1.45
N THR A 6 7.92 4.63 -2.53
CA THR A 6 8.67 5.13 -3.69
C THR A 6 7.95 6.29 -4.38
N SER A 7 6.65 6.15 -4.64
CA SER A 7 5.86 7.20 -5.29
C SER A 7 5.81 8.47 -4.46
N THR A 8 5.70 8.35 -3.13
CA THR A 8 5.74 9.50 -2.21
C THR A 8 7.07 10.24 -2.33
N VAL A 9 8.20 9.53 -2.31
CA VAL A 9 9.52 10.17 -2.43
C VAL A 9 9.68 10.87 -3.79
N LEU A 10 9.25 10.23 -4.88
CA LEU A 10 9.31 10.82 -6.22
C LEU A 10 8.44 12.07 -6.32
N LEU A 11 7.22 12.03 -5.77
CA LEU A 11 6.33 13.19 -5.75
C LEU A 11 6.92 14.34 -4.94
N CYS A 12 7.47 14.07 -3.75
CA CYS A 12 8.16 15.08 -2.95
C CYS A 12 9.35 15.70 -3.70
N GLY A 13 10.17 14.87 -4.36
CA GLY A 13 11.30 15.34 -5.14
C GLY A 13 10.89 16.28 -6.28
N GLU A 14 9.88 15.89 -7.05
CA GLU A 14 9.38 16.72 -8.15
C GLU A 14 8.73 18.02 -7.65
N LEU A 15 7.96 17.95 -6.56
CA LEU A 15 7.38 19.13 -5.92
C LEU A 15 8.45 20.14 -5.47
N LEU A 16 9.53 19.65 -4.86
CA LEU A 16 10.66 20.50 -4.46
C LEU A 16 11.36 21.13 -5.66
N ARG A 17 11.56 20.37 -6.75
CA ARG A 17 12.16 20.86 -7.99
C ARG A 17 11.33 21.99 -8.64
N GLN A 18 10.01 21.92 -8.57
CA GLN A 18 9.15 23.01 -9.05
C GLN A 18 9.24 24.23 -8.14
N THR A 19 9.23 24.02 -6.82
CA THR A 19 9.35 25.10 -5.82
C THR A 19 10.69 25.84 -5.93
N GLU A 20 11.78 25.14 -6.23
CA GLU A 20 13.11 25.73 -6.43
C GLU A 20 13.13 26.82 -7.52
N ARG A 21 12.39 26.62 -8.63
CA ARG A 21 12.30 27.60 -9.72
C ARG A 21 11.72 28.92 -9.22
N TYR A 22 10.59 28.87 -8.53
CA TYR A 22 9.94 30.07 -8.00
C TYR A 22 10.73 30.71 -6.86
N ALA A 23 11.43 29.91 -6.04
CA ALA A 23 12.34 30.44 -5.04
C ALA A 23 13.51 31.19 -5.70
N SER A 24 14.05 30.69 -6.82
CA SER A 24 15.12 31.36 -7.58
C SER A 24 14.68 32.67 -8.23
N GLU A 25 13.39 32.83 -8.54
CA GLU A 25 12.78 34.07 -9.02
C GLU A 25 12.51 35.09 -7.89
N GLY A 26 12.85 34.76 -6.64
CA GLY A 26 12.75 35.64 -5.47
C GLY A 26 11.45 35.51 -4.68
N LEU A 27 10.64 34.47 -4.94
CA LEU A 27 9.41 34.26 -4.18
C LEU A 27 9.71 33.78 -2.76
N HIS A 28 9.10 34.42 -1.76
CA HIS A 28 9.33 34.06 -0.36
C HIS A 28 8.81 32.64 -0.06
N PRO A 29 9.59 31.75 0.59
CA PRO A 29 9.21 30.36 0.82
C PRO A 29 7.85 30.16 1.50
N ARG A 30 7.46 31.12 2.37
CA ARG A 30 6.13 31.10 3.00
C ARG A 30 4.98 31.06 1.99
N VAL A 31 5.07 31.86 0.92
CA VAL A 31 4.03 31.93 -0.12
C VAL A 31 3.92 30.60 -0.87
N LEU A 32 5.06 29.94 -1.10
CA LEU A 32 5.10 28.61 -1.74
C LEU A 32 4.42 27.56 -0.87
N VAL A 33 4.74 27.53 0.42
CA VAL A 33 4.11 26.61 1.38
C VAL A 33 2.59 26.84 1.43
N ASP A 34 2.15 28.09 1.58
CA ASP A 34 0.72 28.42 1.65
C ASP A 34 -0.01 28.01 0.34
N GLY A 35 0.64 28.17 -0.82
CA GLY A 35 0.10 27.71 -2.10
C GLY A 35 0.01 26.18 -2.22
N MET A 36 1.02 25.45 -1.73
CA MET A 36 1.02 23.98 -1.73
C MET A 36 -0.03 23.39 -0.78
N GLU A 37 -0.23 24.01 0.39
CA GLU A 37 -1.28 23.65 1.34
C GLU A 37 -2.68 23.80 0.69
N LEU A 38 -2.91 24.90 0.00
CA LEU A 38 -4.17 25.14 -0.74
C LEU A 38 -4.38 24.11 -1.86
N ALA A 39 -3.32 23.76 -2.60
CA ALA A 39 -3.37 22.75 -3.64
C ALA A 39 -3.65 21.35 -3.06
N ARG A 40 -3.03 20.99 -1.93
CA ARG A 40 -3.30 19.73 -1.22
C ARG A 40 -4.77 19.61 -0.86
N ASP A 41 -5.33 20.65 -0.24
CA ASP A 41 -6.73 20.62 0.22
C ASP A 41 -7.71 20.49 -0.96
N ALA A 42 -7.45 21.20 -2.06
CA ALA A 42 -8.23 21.05 -3.28
C ALA A 42 -8.11 19.64 -3.88
N THR A 43 -6.92 19.05 -3.85
CA THR A 43 -6.66 17.69 -4.34
C THR A 43 -7.37 16.64 -3.50
N LEU A 44 -7.32 16.75 -2.16
CA LEU A 44 -8.05 15.86 -1.26
C LEU A 44 -9.55 15.93 -1.49
N LYS A 45 -10.11 17.13 -1.62
CA LYS A 45 -11.52 17.33 -1.96
C LYS A 45 -11.89 16.74 -3.32
N PHE A 46 -10.98 16.77 -4.28
CA PHE A 46 -11.19 16.16 -5.60
C PHE A 46 -11.19 14.62 -5.51
N LEU A 47 -10.24 14.03 -4.78
CA LEU A 47 -10.13 12.58 -4.60
C LEU A 47 -11.30 11.99 -3.79
N GLN A 48 -11.87 12.76 -2.85
CA GLN A 48 -13.04 12.36 -2.07
C GLN A 48 -14.34 12.33 -2.86
N ARG A 49 -14.35 12.80 -4.12
CA ARG A 49 -15.56 12.72 -4.97
C ARG A 49 -15.82 11.25 -5.29
N ASP A 50 -17.08 10.83 -5.19
CA ASP A 50 -17.56 9.45 -5.41
C ASP A 50 -17.20 8.86 -6.78
N THR A 51 -16.70 9.68 -7.71
CA THR A 51 -16.18 9.24 -9.01
C THR A 51 -14.99 8.29 -8.90
N PHE A 52 -14.22 8.35 -7.80
CA PHE A 52 -13.00 7.53 -7.63
C PHE A 52 -13.16 6.33 -6.70
N THR A 53 -14.24 6.32 -5.91
CA THR A 53 -14.50 5.27 -4.92
C THR A 53 -15.56 4.33 -5.45
N VAL A 54 -15.15 3.17 -5.96
CA VAL A 54 -16.10 2.12 -6.33
C VAL A 54 -16.46 1.35 -5.07
N SER A 55 -17.67 1.54 -4.55
CA SER A 55 -18.25 0.65 -3.54
C SER A 55 -18.49 -0.71 -4.19
N ARG A 56 -17.55 -1.64 -3.99
CA ARG A 56 -17.69 -3.05 -4.32
C ARG A 56 -17.64 -3.84 -3.03
N GLU A 57 -18.42 -4.91 -2.97
CA GLU A 57 -18.22 -5.92 -1.94
C GLU A 57 -16.77 -6.41 -1.99
N MET A 58 -16.15 -6.54 -0.82
CA MET A 58 -14.78 -7.04 -0.70
C MET A 58 -14.78 -8.56 -0.91
N ASP A 59 -14.87 -8.97 -2.17
CA ASP A 59 -14.74 -10.37 -2.58
C ASP A 59 -13.27 -10.81 -2.60
N THR A 60 -13.06 -12.13 -2.53
CA THR A 60 -11.73 -12.73 -2.55
C THR A 60 -10.97 -12.40 -3.84
N ASP A 61 -11.68 -12.20 -4.96
CA ASP A 61 -11.09 -11.93 -6.27
C ASP A 61 -10.54 -10.51 -6.38
N LEU A 62 -11.24 -9.53 -5.81
CA LEU A 62 -10.79 -8.14 -5.67
C LEU A 62 -9.56 -8.08 -4.76
N LEU A 63 -9.60 -8.73 -3.59
CA LEU A 63 -8.45 -8.80 -2.69
C LEU A 63 -7.24 -9.44 -3.37
N THR A 64 -7.45 -10.51 -4.13
CA THR A 64 -6.41 -11.18 -4.92
C THR A 64 -5.83 -10.26 -5.99
N SER A 65 -6.68 -9.49 -6.66
CA SER A 65 -6.26 -8.54 -7.71
C SER A 65 -5.44 -7.38 -7.12
N VAL A 66 -5.87 -6.85 -5.97
CA VAL A 66 -5.15 -5.79 -5.25
C VAL A 66 -3.79 -6.31 -4.77
N ALA A 67 -3.76 -7.44 -4.08
CA ALA A 67 -2.53 -8.04 -3.58
C ALA A 67 -1.55 -8.39 -4.72
N ARG A 68 -2.05 -8.92 -5.84
CA ARG A 68 -1.23 -9.19 -7.03
C ARG A 68 -0.61 -7.91 -7.57
N THR A 69 -1.37 -6.82 -7.69
CA THR A 69 -0.87 -5.56 -8.23
C THR A 69 0.28 -5.00 -7.39
N SER A 70 0.14 -5.01 -6.06
CA SER A 70 1.20 -4.52 -5.16
C SER A 70 2.43 -5.43 -5.10
N LEU A 71 2.27 -6.76 -5.20
CA LEU A 71 3.37 -7.72 -5.07
C LEU A 71 4.14 -7.97 -6.37
N SER A 72 3.49 -7.87 -7.53
CA SER A 72 4.10 -8.19 -8.83
C SER A 72 5.26 -7.28 -9.22
N THR A 73 5.39 -6.10 -8.59
CA THR A 73 6.49 -5.16 -8.85
C THR A 73 7.73 -5.44 -7.99
N LYS A 74 7.62 -6.32 -6.98
CA LYS A 74 8.65 -6.57 -5.97
C LYS A 74 9.14 -8.02 -5.95
N LEU A 75 8.39 -8.94 -6.55
CA LEU A 75 8.64 -10.38 -6.49
C LEU A 75 8.82 -10.99 -7.88
N ASP A 76 9.50 -12.12 -7.91
CA ASP A 76 9.62 -12.92 -9.12
C ASP A 76 8.22 -13.42 -9.56
N PRO A 77 7.89 -13.39 -10.86
CA PRO A 77 6.62 -13.87 -11.38
C PRO A 77 6.29 -15.33 -11.02
N SER A 78 7.32 -16.17 -10.82
CA SER A 78 7.13 -17.58 -10.45
C SER A 78 6.61 -17.78 -9.02
N VAL A 79 6.97 -16.89 -8.08
CA VAL A 79 6.58 -16.99 -6.66
C VAL A 79 5.34 -16.15 -6.35
N THR A 80 5.10 -15.10 -7.14
CA THR A 80 4.00 -14.14 -6.93
C THR A 80 2.63 -14.81 -6.74
N PRO A 81 2.18 -15.79 -7.57
CA PRO A 81 0.86 -16.39 -7.41
C PRO A 81 0.68 -17.11 -6.07
N THR A 82 1.70 -17.82 -5.61
CA THR A 82 1.67 -18.57 -4.34
C THR A 82 1.60 -17.60 -3.15
N LEU A 83 2.42 -16.55 -3.16
CA LEU A 83 2.44 -15.53 -2.11
C LEU A 83 1.16 -14.71 -2.07
N VAL A 84 0.62 -14.30 -3.22
CA VAL A 84 -0.66 -13.57 -3.30
C VAL A 84 -1.77 -14.37 -2.64
N LYS A 85 -1.88 -15.65 -2.97
CA LYS A 85 -2.89 -16.53 -2.36
C LYS A 85 -2.69 -16.64 -0.85
N ALA A 86 -1.45 -16.86 -0.40
CA ALA A 86 -1.12 -16.98 1.02
C ALA A 86 -1.48 -15.70 1.81
N VAL A 87 -1.18 -14.52 1.27
CA VAL A 87 -1.50 -13.23 1.90
C VAL A 87 -3.01 -13.03 2.03
N VAL A 88 -3.77 -13.27 0.95
CA VAL A 88 -5.25 -13.12 0.99
C VAL A 88 -5.86 -14.07 2.02
N GLN A 89 -5.42 -15.34 2.05
CA GLN A 89 -5.90 -16.31 3.03
C GLN A 89 -5.55 -15.91 4.47
N SER A 90 -4.33 -15.42 4.70
CA SER A 90 -3.89 -14.98 6.03
C SER A 90 -4.76 -13.83 6.56
N ILE A 91 -5.01 -12.82 5.73
CA ILE A 91 -5.84 -11.67 6.10
C ILE A 91 -7.30 -12.05 6.32
N GLN A 92 -7.85 -12.95 5.49
CA GLN A 92 -9.21 -13.45 5.70
C GLN A 92 -9.37 -14.21 7.02
N CYS A 93 -8.34 -14.91 7.50
CA CYS A 93 -8.38 -15.62 8.79
C CYS A 93 -8.35 -14.68 10.01
N VAL A 94 -7.73 -13.50 9.90
CA VAL A 94 -7.61 -12.55 11.01
C VAL A 94 -8.58 -11.38 10.92
N ARG A 95 -9.38 -11.32 9.84
CA ARG A 95 -10.41 -10.29 9.65
C ARG A 95 -11.45 -10.39 10.77
N PRO A 96 -11.73 -9.28 11.48
CA PRO A 96 -12.80 -9.25 12.49
C PRO A 96 -14.19 -9.35 11.84
N ASP A 97 -15.18 -9.83 12.60
CA ASP A 97 -16.56 -9.97 12.13
C ASP A 97 -17.27 -8.61 11.92
N THR A 98 -16.75 -7.55 12.54
CA THR A 98 -17.23 -6.18 12.39
C THR A 98 -16.24 -5.35 11.61
N ASP A 99 -16.71 -4.63 10.58
CA ASP A 99 -15.86 -3.78 9.73
C ASP A 99 -15.27 -2.54 10.46
N ASP A 100 -15.74 -2.25 11.68
CA ASP A 100 -15.27 -1.12 12.50
C ASP A 100 -13.95 -1.41 13.25
N GLU A 101 -13.53 -2.66 13.35
CA GLU A 101 -12.28 -3.02 14.04
C GLU A 101 -11.11 -3.13 13.06
N PRO A 102 -9.96 -2.47 13.33
CA PRO A 102 -8.79 -2.58 12.48
C PRO A 102 -8.21 -3.99 12.52
N ILE A 103 -7.70 -4.46 11.38
CA ILE A 103 -7.03 -5.77 11.29
C ILE A 103 -5.73 -5.73 12.09
N ASP A 104 -5.62 -6.60 13.09
CA ASP A 104 -4.39 -6.78 13.86
C ASP A 104 -3.40 -7.71 13.14
N LEU A 105 -2.34 -7.14 12.59
CA LEU A 105 -1.29 -7.87 11.88
C LEU A 105 -0.40 -8.70 12.81
N HIS A 106 -0.41 -8.47 14.14
CA HIS A 106 0.34 -9.32 15.08
C HIS A 106 -0.25 -10.73 15.19
N ARG A 107 -1.47 -10.96 14.66
CA ARG A 107 -2.09 -12.27 14.55
C ARG A 107 -1.57 -13.08 13.36
N VAL A 108 -0.71 -12.52 12.52
CA VAL A 108 -0.06 -13.19 11.39
C VAL A 108 1.45 -13.26 11.65
N GLU A 109 1.96 -14.47 11.85
CA GLU A 109 3.37 -14.71 12.09
C GLU A 109 4.10 -15.07 10.79
N LEU A 110 5.29 -14.48 10.57
CA LEU A 110 6.14 -14.75 9.42
C LEU A 110 7.37 -15.54 9.87
N ILE A 111 7.47 -16.80 9.46
CA ILE A 111 8.61 -17.66 9.78
C ILE A 111 9.46 -17.89 8.53
N THR A 112 10.73 -17.50 8.60
CA THR A 112 11.70 -17.65 7.51
C THR A 112 12.46 -18.97 7.63
N MET A 113 12.56 -19.72 6.53
CA MET A 113 13.23 -21.02 6.48
C MET A 113 14.51 -20.91 5.63
N GLU A 114 15.69 -21.16 6.22
CA GLU A 114 16.99 -20.93 5.54
C GLU A 114 17.29 -21.92 4.41
N ARG A 115 16.77 -23.16 4.47
CA ARG A 115 17.12 -24.25 3.54
C ARG A 115 16.06 -24.57 2.50
N LYS A 116 15.17 -23.60 2.20
CA LYS A 116 14.06 -23.78 1.25
C LYS A 116 14.06 -22.71 0.16
N LEU A 117 13.39 -23.02 -0.94
CA LEU A 117 13.17 -22.05 -2.01
C LEU A 117 11.98 -21.14 -1.66
N GLY A 118 11.96 -19.92 -2.20
CA GLY A 118 10.81 -19.02 -2.04
C GLY A 118 9.50 -19.61 -2.61
N THR A 119 9.61 -20.51 -3.58
CA THR A 119 8.48 -21.28 -4.13
C THR A 119 7.87 -22.25 -3.12
N ASP A 120 8.61 -22.64 -2.07
CA ASP A 120 8.14 -23.55 -1.02
C ASP A 120 7.35 -22.81 0.07
N SER A 121 7.33 -21.48 0.03
CA SER A 121 6.55 -20.65 0.95
C SER A 121 5.07 -20.97 0.84
N ARG A 122 4.42 -21.16 1.97
CA ARG A 122 3.00 -21.52 2.05
C ARG A 122 2.33 -20.88 3.25
N PHE A 123 1.04 -20.63 3.12
CA PHE A 123 0.18 -20.32 4.25
C PHE A 123 -0.04 -21.57 5.11
N VAL A 124 0.03 -21.42 6.42
CA VAL A 124 -0.33 -22.45 7.40
C VAL A 124 -1.46 -21.90 8.26
N ASN A 125 -2.63 -22.54 8.20
CA ASN A 125 -3.75 -22.19 9.06
C ASN A 125 -3.56 -22.86 10.43
N GLY A 126 -2.68 -22.28 11.26
CA GLY A 126 -2.34 -22.81 12.57
C GLY A 126 -1.01 -22.27 13.08
N LEU A 127 -0.49 -22.89 14.14
CA LEU A 127 0.78 -22.53 14.74
C LEU A 127 1.92 -23.34 14.11
N VAL A 128 3.04 -22.68 13.85
CA VAL A 128 4.29 -23.32 13.44
C VAL A 128 5.30 -23.06 14.55
N LEU A 129 5.98 -24.11 15.00
CA LEU A 129 7.02 -24.05 16.02
C LEU A 129 8.36 -24.34 15.34
N ASP A 130 9.39 -23.56 15.69
CA ASP A 130 10.79 -23.74 15.26
C ASP A 130 11.63 -24.34 16.41
#